data_AF-A0A1I0QPT1-F1
#
_entry.id   AF-A0A1I0QPT1-F1
#
_cell.length_a   1.000
_cell.length_b   1.000
_cell.length_c   1.000
_cell.angle_alpha   90.00
_cell.angle_beta   90.00
_cell.angle_gamma   90.00
#
_symmetry.space_group_name_H-M   'P 1'
#
loop_
_entity.id
_entity.type
_entity.pdbx_description
1 polymer ?
#
loop_
_entity_poly.entity_id
_entity_poly.type
_entity_poly.pdbx_seq_one_letter_code
_entity_poly.pdbx_strand_id
1 'polypeptide(L)'
;MLFGGIVLLIAFGGAHYFLDINTLLGIIIAFVLWLIGAIWGLSERQIPNGDFKGQLFISEDSIKINQKTYTWTEVNNFSFKLLHFLGQELHSSTIEYFRFPTGGPAYSAGIDNYIYFTSRNETIKVFFRIESPKHKIDFSTLIKELYLKDRISLEKAYNGLNLPYEEIQKLKKLKVEVKRQISN
;
A
#
# COMPACT_ATOMS: atom_id res chain seq x y z
N MET A 1 -0.98 23.93 11.60
CA MET A 1 -2.42 23.82 11.90
C MET A 1 -2.81 24.16 13.35
N LEU A 2 -1.87 24.54 14.24
CA LEU A 2 -2.19 24.91 15.64
C LEU A 2 -2.68 26.37 15.83
N PHE A 3 -2.30 27.27 14.91
CA PHE A 3 -2.63 28.70 15.00
C PHE A 3 -4.11 29.02 14.70
N GLY A 4 -4.80 28.22 13.88
CA GLY A 4 -6.22 28.47 13.54
C GLY A 4 -7.18 28.25 14.71
N GLY A 5 -6.93 27.24 15.55
CA GLY A 5 -7.78 26.94 16.71
C GLY A 5 -7.70 27.98 17.82
N ILE A 6 -6.52 28.58 18.02
CA ILE A 6 -6.28 29.60 19.05
C ILE A 6 -6.99 30.92 18.69
N VAL A 7 -6.96 31.31 17.40
CA VAL A 7 -7.66 32.51 16.91
C VAL A 7 -9.19 32.36 17.07
N LEU A 8 -9.72 31.15 16.86
CA LEU A 8 -11.15 30.86 16.99
C LEU A 8 -11.63 30.89 18.46
N LEU A 9 -10.80 30.42 19.40
CA LEU A 9 -11.06 30.50 20.84
C LEU A 9 -11.04 31.93 21.38
N ILE A 10 -10.12 32.77 20.89
CA ILE A 10 -10.05 34.19 21.27
C ILE A 10 -11.26 34.96 20.73
N ALA A 11 -11.73 34.64 19.52
CA ALA A 11 -12.98 35.17 18.98
C ALA A 11 -14.22 34.71 19.78
N PHE A 12 -14.22 33.47 20.29
CA PHE A 12 -15.29 32.89 21.11
C PHE A 12 -15.46 33.62 22.45
N GLY A 13 -14.36 33.99 23.10
CA GLY A 13 -14.38 34.74 24.35
C GLY A 13 -14.98 36.14 24.22
N GLY A 14 -14.81 36.81 23.07
CA GLY A 14 -15.38 38.13 22.82
C GLY A 14 -16.84 38.13 22.34
N ALA A 15 -17.27 37.06 21.65
CA ALA A 15 -18.57 37.03 20.97
C ALA A 15 -19.74 36.54 21.83
N HIS A 16 -19.49 35.89 22.97
CA HIS A 16 -20.56 35.36 23.85
C HIS A 16 -21.50 36.44 24.43
N TYR A 17 -21.07 37.71 24.44
CA TYR A 17 -21.90 38.84 24.87
C TYR A 17 -22.87 39.35 23.80
N PHE A 18 -22.70 38.96 22.53
CA PHE A 18 -23.43 39.54 21.38
C PHE A 18 -24.18 38.51 20.52
N LEU A 19 -24.01 37.22 20.79
CA LEU A 19 -24.59 36.15 19.97
C LEU A 19 -25.81 35.51 20.65
N ASP A 20 -26.88 35.33 19.89
CA ASP A 20 -28.06 34.59 20.32
C ASP A 20 -27.72 33.12 20.60
N ILE A 21 -28.48 32.48 21.51
CA ILE A 21 -28.25 31.10 21.96
C ILE A 21 -28.26 30.11 20.79
N ASN A 22 -29.10 30.36 19.77
CA ASN A 22 -29.18 29.54 18.57
C ASN A 22 -27.90 29.63 17.72
N THR A 23 -27.30 30.82 17.63
CA THR A 23 -26.03 31.03 16.92
C THR A 23 -24.88 30.36 17.66
N LEU A 24 -24.86 30.45 18.98
CA LEU A 24 -23.87 29.78 19.82
C LEU A 24 -23.93 28.25 19.66
N LEU A 25 -25.15 27.68 19.67
CA LEU A 25 -25.39 26.26 19.40
C LEU A 25 -24.91 25.83 18.00
N GLY A 26 -25.20 26.63 16.98
CA GLY A 26 -24.75 26.36 15.60
C GLY A 26 -23.23 26.31 15.47
N ILE A 27 -22.51 27.22 16.15
CA ILE A 27 -21.04 27.24 16.13
C ILE A 27 -20.47 26.04 16.88
N ILE A 28 -21.04 25.66 18.03
CA ILE A 28 -20.61 24.48 18.78
C ILE A 28 -20.77 23.21 17.92
N ILE A 29 -21.91 23.06 17.24
CA ILE A 29 -22.16 21.95 16.33
C ILE A 29 -21.13 21.94 15.18
N ALA A 30 -20.89 23.09 14.55
CA ALA A 30 -19.89 23.20 13.48
C ALA A 30 -18.47 22.85 13.95
N PHE A 31 -18.11 23.26 15.17
CA PHE A 31 -16.80 22.96 15.77
C PHE A 31 -16.65 21.46 16.08
N VAL A 32 -17.68 20.82 16.62
CA VAL A 32 -17.69 19.37 16.88
C VAL A 32 -17.58 18.59 15.56
N LEU A 33 -18.33 18.98 14.53
CA LEU A 33 -18.23 18.37 13.20
C LEU A 33 -16.84 18.55 12.58
N TRP A 34 -16.23 19.72 12.77
CA TRP A 34 -14.85 19.97 12.33
C TRP A 34 -13.84 19.08 13.07
N LEU A 35 -13.96 18.91 14.38
CA LEU A 35 -13.12 18.01 15.17
C LEU A 35 -13.26 16.55 14.73
N ILE A 36 -14.49 16.08 14.48
CA ILE A 36 -14.75 14.72 13.98
C ILE A 36 -14.07 14.53 12.62
N GLY A 37 -14.24 15.48 11.69
CA GLY A 37 -13.58 15.43 10.37
C GLY A 37 -12.05 15.44 10.46
N ALA A 38 -11.48 16.23 11.36
CA ALA A 38 -10.04 16.26 11.60
C ALA A 38 -9.49 14.93 12.17
N ILE A 39 -10.22 14.30 13.09
CA ILE A 39 -9.85 12.99 13.66
C ILE A 39 -9.92 11.90 12.58
N TRP A 40 -10.94 11.93 11.72
CA TRP A 40 -11.07 10.97 10.61
C TRP A 40 -9.98 11.19 9.55
N GLY A 41 -9.61 12.43 9.23
CA GLY A 41 -8.50 12.70 8.32
C GLY A 41 -7.13 12.24 8.85
N LEU A 42 -6.96 12.14 10.17
CA LEU A 42 -5.75 11.59 10.78
C LEU A 42 -5.69 10.06 10.70
N SER A 43 -6.83 9.35 10.73
CA SER A 43 -6.86 7.89 10.60
C SER A 43 -6.60 7.40 9.16
N GLU A 44 -6.76 8.27 8.15
CA GLU A 44 -6.39 7.97 6.76
C GLU A 44 -4.87 7.94 6.51
N ARG A 45 -4.05 8.43 7.45
CA ARG A 45 -2.59 8.38 7.32
C ARG A 45 -2.12 6.95 7.53
N GLN A 46 -1.53 6.35 6.51
CA GLN A 46 -0.90 5.04 6.61
C GLN A 46 0.13 5.03 7.75
N ILE A 47 -0.11 4.19 8.76
CA ILE A 47 0.87 3.94 9.81
C ILE A 47 2.05 3.22 9.16
N PRO A 48 3.29 3.73 9.30
CA PRO A 48 4.44 3.04 8.77
C PRO A 48 4.64 1.70 9.47
N ASN A 49 4.46 0.62 8.73
CA ASN A 49 4.69 -0.74 9.21
C ASN A 49 6.19 -1.05 9.20
N GLY A 50 6.88 -0.57 10.23
CA GLY A 50 8.29 -0.89 10.51
C GLY A 50 9.31 0.00 9.81
N ASP A 51 10.57 -0.17 10.21
CA ASP A 51 11.73 0.60 9.75
C ASP A 51 12.50 -0.26 8.73
N PHE A 52 12.29 -0.07 7.41
CA PHE A 52 13.14 -0.72 6.40
C PHE A 52 14.31 0.19 6.02
N LYS A 53 15.46 -0.02 6.69
CA LYS A 53 16.72 0.68 6.44
C LYS A 53 17.63 -0.14 5.53
N GLY A 54 17.19 -0.42 4.31
CA GLY A 54 17.87 -1.38 3.44
C GLY A 54 17.57 -1.25 1.95
N GLN A 55 18.28 -2.04 1.15
CA GLN A 55 18.00 -2.23 -0.28
C GLN A 55 17.53 -3.66 -0.51
N LEU A 56 16.44 -3.80 -1.26
CA LEU A 56 15.91 -5.08 -1.71
C LEU A 56 16.13 -5.16 -3.22
N PHE A 57 16.89 -6.17 -3.64
CA PHE A 57 17.02 -6.52 -5.06
C PHE A 57 16.51 -7.93 -5.27
N ILE A 58 15.58 -8.09 -6.20
CA ILE A 58 15.08 -9.39 -6.62
C ILE A 58 15.49 -9.58 -8.07
N SER A 59 16.07 -10.73 -8.36
CA SER A 59 16.53 -11.14 -9.69
C SER A 59 16.06 -12.55 -9.97
N GLU A 60 16.26 -13.01 -11.20
CA GLU A 60 15.90 -14.36 -11.62
C GLU A 60 16.66 -15.46 -10.85
N ASP A 61 17.84 -15.12 -10.31
CA ASP A 61 18.74 -16.07 -9.65
C ASP A 61 18.70 -15.97 -8.12
N SER A 62 18.46 -14.76 -7.60
CA SER A 62 18.56 -14.50 -6.16
C SER A 62 17.74 -13.32 -5.67
N ILE A 63 17.49 -13.33 -4.36
CA ILE A 63 16.96 -12.24 -3.55
C ILE A 63 18.12 -11.69 -2.72
N LYS A 64 18.46 -10.41 -2.88
CA LYS A 64 19.45 -9.72 -2.05
C LYS A 64 18.74 -8.74 -1.13
N ILE A 65 18.99 -8.90 0.17
CA ILE A 65 18.50 -8.01 1.22
C ILE A 65 19.73 -7.48 1.94
N ASN A 66 20.02 -6.20 1.75
CA ASN A 66 21.24 -5.56 2.24
C ASN A 66 22.49 -6.29 1.72
N GLN A 67 23.28 -6.91 2.61
CA GLN A 67 24.50 -7.65 2.27
C GLN A 67 24.27 -9.17 2.19
N LYS A 68 23.07 -9.66 2.49
CA LYS A 68 22.73 -11.10 2.43
C LYS A 68 22.11 -11.44 1.08
N THR A 69 22.61 -12.51 0.46
CA THR A 69 22.07 -13.05 -0.80
C THR A 69 21.44 -14.41 -0.53
N TYR A 70 20.20 -14.59 -0.99
CA TYR A 70 19.42 -15.82 -0.90
C TYR A 70 19.15 -16.33 -2.32
N THR A 71 19.68 -17.48 -2.66
CA THR A 71 19.42 -18.10 -3.98
C THR A 71 18.04 -18.75 -3.99
N TRP A 72 17.38 -18.82 -5.15
CA TRP A 72 16.06 -19.46 -5.25
C TRP A 72 16.06 -20.95 -4.85
N THR A 73 17.20 -21.63 -4.91
CA THR A 73 17.36 -23.02 -4.44
C THR A 73 17.29 -23.15 -2.92
N GLU A 74 17.62 -22.09 -2.18
CA GLU A 74 17.59 -22.05 -0.71
C GLU A 74 16.31 -21.42 -0.16
N VAL A 75 15.45 -20.89 -1.04
CA VAL A 75 14.21 -20.19 -0.70
C VAL A 75 13.04 -21.15 -0.72
N ASN A 76 12.49 -21.40 0.46
CA ASN A 76 11.28 -22.19 0.66
C ASN A 76 10.09 -21.27 1.01
N ASN A 77 8.88 -21.72 0.69
CA ASN A 77 7.64 -21.04 1.08
C ASN A 77 7.55 -19.54 0.71
N PHE A 78 8.16 -19.13 -0.41
CA PHE A 78 8.09 -17.74 -0.90
C PHE A 78 6.64 -17.26 -1.04
N SER A 79 6.34 -16.07 -0.53
CA SER A 79 5.07 -15.37 -0.61
C SER A 79 5.36 -13.87 -0.66
N PHE A 80 4.50 -13.11 -1.31
CA PHE A 80 4.67 -11.67 -1.42
C PHE A 80 3.30 -11.02 -1.58
N LYS A 81 3.26 -9.70 -1.36
CA LYS A 81 2.07 -8.90 -1.65
C LYS A 81 2.52 -7.57 -2.24
N LEU A 82 1.99 -7.28 -3.43
CA LEU A 82 2.25 -6.07 -4.20
C LEU A 82 0.96 -5.23 -4.23
N LEU A 83 0.93 -4.16 -3.46
CA LEU A 83 -0.22 -3.28 -3.30
C LEU A 83 0.03 -1.96 -4.00
N HIS A 84 0.45 -0.94 -3.26
CA HIS A 84 0.48 0.42 -3.77
C HIS A 84 1.91 0.91 -3.99
N PHE A 85 2.08 1.81 -4.95
CA PHE A 85 3.31 2.60 -5.09
C PHE A 85 3.16 3.97 -4.42
N LEU A 86 4.27 4.65 -4.18
CA LEU A 86 4.32 5.97 -3.57
C LEU A 86 3.52 6.98 -4.41
N GLY A 87 2.59 7.69 -3.77
CA GLY A 87 1.73 8.66 -4.45
C GLY A 87 0.56 8.04 -5.23
N GLN A 88 0.35 6.72 -5.13
CA GLN A 88 -0.84 6.10 -5.68
C GLN A 88 -2.07 6.54 -4.88
N GLU A 89 -3.10 7.03 -5.56
CA GLU A 89 -4.37 7.37 -4.93
C GLU A 89 -5.01 6.10 -4.34
N LEU A 90 -5.33 6.14 -3.04
CA LEU A 90 -5.85 4.99 -2.30
C LEU A 90 -7.33 4.76 -2.55
N HIS A 91 -8.08 5.76 -3.02
CA HIS A 91 -9.52 5.72 -3.19
C HIS A 91 -9.93 6.36 -4.52
N SER A 92 -10.50 5.57 -5.44
CA SER A 92 -11.33 6.11 -6.54
C SER A 92 -12.77 5.56 -6.54
N SER A 93 -13.13 4.66 -5.61
CA SER A 93 -14.40 3.94 -5.73
C SER A 93 -14.89 3.30 -4.43
N THR A 94 -15.39 4.08 -3.48
CA THR A 94 -16.63 3.71 -2.76
C THR A 94 -17.11 4.88 -1.90
N ILE A 95 -18.22 5.47 -2.33
CA ILE A 95 -19.08 6.42 -1.62
C ILE A 95 -18.50 7.83 -1.44
N GLU A 96 -18.43 8.57 -2.55
CA GLU A 96 -18.18 10.01 -2.64
C GLU A 96 -19.06 10.85 -1.69
N TYR A 97 -20.28 10.39 -1.38
CA TYR A 97 -21.28 11.13 -0.62
C TYR A 97 -20.97 11.35 0.87
N PHE A 98 -20.07 10.56 1.49
CA PHE A 98 -19.74 10.70 2.92
C PHE A 98 -18.42 11.42 3.19
N ARG A 99 -17.79 12.00 2.16
CA ARG A 99 -16.68 12.94 2.38
C ARG A 99 -17.22 14.27 2.90
N PHE A 100 -17.25 14.37 4.22
CA PHE A 100 -17.27 15.67 4.89
C PHE A 100 -16.05 16.49 4.42
N PRO A 101 -16.17 17.84 4.30
CA PRO A 101 -15.34 18.69 3.45
C PRO A 101 -13.87 18.91 3.90
N THR A 102 -13.28 17.98 4.65
CA THR A 102 -11.94 18.12 5.26
C THR A 102 -10.96 16.98 4.96
N GLY A 103 -11.40 15.87 4.36
CA GLY A 103 -10.52 14.78 3.93
C GLY A 103 -10.07 14.98 2.48
N GLY A 104 -8.87 15.53 2.27
CA GLY A 104 -8.26 15.65 0.93
C GLY A 104 -7.96 14.27 0.31
N PRO A 105 -7.54 14.20 -0.98
CA PRO A 105 -7.17 12.93 -1.60
C PRO A 105 -6.12 12.17 -0.77
N ALA A 106 -6.41 10.90 -0.49
CA ALA A 106 -5.52 10.04 0.28
C ALA A 106 -4.56 9.33 -0.68
N TYR A 107 -3.27 9.55 -0.49
CA TYR A 107 -2.21 8.94 -1.29
C TYR A 107 -1.43 7.92 -0.47
N SER A 108 -1.06 6.82 -1.11
CA SER A 108 -0.25 5.77 -0.52
C SER A 108 1.19 6.24 -0.31
N ALA A 109 1.78 5.86 0.83
CA ALA A 109 3.22 5.97 1.03
C ALA A 109 3.99 4.84 0.33
N GLY A 110 3.28 3.85 -0.24
CA GLY A 110 3.85 2.74 -1.00
C GLY A 110 4.61 1.71 -0.16
N ILE A 111 4.44 1.71 1.17
CA ILE A 111 5.20 0.92 2.15
C ILE A 111 4.47 -0.36 2.61
N ASP A 112 3.31 -0.66 2.02
CA ASP A 112 2.46 -1.79 2.36
C ASP A 112 2.83 -3.08 1.61
N ASN A 113 3.89 -3.03 0.81
CA ASN A 113 4.41 -4.17 0.04
C ASN A 113 5.34 -5.03 0.91
N TYR A 114 5.29 -6.35 0.73
CA TYR A 114 6.19 -7.26 1.44
C TYR A 114 6.57 -8.50 0.64
N ILE A 115 7.71 -9.08 1.00
CA ILE A 115 8.09 -10.45 0.68
C ILE A 115 8.26 -11.24 1.98
N TYR A 116 8.00 -12.53 1.89
CA TYR A 116 8.06 -13.48 2.98
C TYR A 116 8.59 -14.81 2.46
N PHE A 117 9.59 -15.39 3.10
CA PHE A 117 10.09 -16.71 2.76
C PHE A 117 10.88 -17.33 3.91
N THR A 118 11.17 -18.63 3.79
CA THR A 118 12.03 -19.35 4.71
C THR A 118 13.31 -19.75 3.99
N SER A 119 14.47 -19.53 4.60
CA SER A 119 15.76 -20.00 4.08
C SER A 119 16.62 -20.52 5.22
N ARG A 120 17.19 -21.73 5.08
CA ARG A 120 18.04 -22.36 6.11
C ARG A 120 17.42 -22.35 7.52
N ASN A 121 16.11 -22.65 7.62
CA ASN A 121 15.28 -22.58 8.83
C ASN A 121 15.07 -21.19 9.45
N GLU A 122 15.50 -20.12 8.79
CA GLU A 122 15.19 -18.74 9.17
C GLU A 122 14.01 -18.21 8.35
N THR A 123 13.01 -17.67 9.03
CA THR A 123 11.89 -16.98 8.38
C THR A 123 12.21 -15.52 8.19
N ILE A 124 12.16 -15.06 6.95
CA ILE A 124 12.53 -13.72 6.53
C ILE A 124 11.27 -13.04 6.02
N LYS A 125 10.89 -11.93 6.66
CA LYS A 125 9.82 -11.04 6.23
C LYS A 125 10.37 -9.64 6.06
N VAL A 126 10.19 -9.08 4.87
CA VAL A 126 10.70 -7.75 4.53
C VAL A 126 9.59 -6.93 3.91
N PHE A 127 9.34 -5.78 4.52
CA PHE A 127 8.51 -4.73 3.93
C PHE A 127 9.37 -3.83 3.05
N PHE A 128 8.83 -3.38 1.94
CA PHE A 128 9.57 -2.52 1.01
C PHE A 128 8.67 -1.45 0.41
N ARG A 129 9.30 -0.36 -0.03
CA ARG A 129 8.61 0.72 -0.72
C ARG A 129 8.73 0.59 -2.24
N ILE A 130 7.63 0.82 -2.95
CA ILE A 130 7.66 0.98 -4.40
C ILE A 130 7.62 2.46 -4.74
N GLU A 131 8.71 2.97 -5.30
CA GLU A 131 8.84 4.42 -5.59
C GLU A 131 8.00 4.88 -6.79
N SER A 132 7.70 4.01 -7.75
CA SER A 132 7.08 4.41 -9.02
C SER A 132 6.16 3.34 -9.60
N PRO A 133 5.20 3.72 -10.47
CA PRO A 133 4.38 2.76 -11.23
C PRO A 133 5.24 1.79 -12.04
N LYS A 134 6.36 2.28 -12.60
CA LYS A 134 7.29 1.47 -13.39
C LYS A 134 7.86 0.32 -12.54
N HIS A 135 8.33 0.60 -11.33
CA HIS A 135 8.85 -0.44 -10.43
C HIS A 135 7.81 -1.51 -10.11
N LYS A 136 6.52 -1.13 -10.00
CA LYS A 136 5.42 -2.09 -9.81
C LYS A 136 5.26 -3.02 -11.03
N ILE A 137 5.37 -2.47 -12.24
CA ILE A 137 5.33 -3.25 -13.49
C ILE A 137 6.54 -4.18 -13.58
N ASP A 138 7.75 -3.66 -13.34
CA ASP A 138 9.00 -4.45 -13.40
C ASP A 138 8.95 -5.62 -12.42
N PHE A 139 8.49 -5.40 -11.18
CA PHE A 139 8.29 -6.45 -10.19
C PHE A 139 7.25 -7.49 -10.66
N SER A 140 6.13 -7.03 -11.22
CA SER A 140 5.08 -7.92 -11.74
C SER A 140 5.60 -8.82 -12.86
N THR A 141 6.39 -8.26 -13.79
CA THR A 141 7.05 -9.01 -14.86
C THR A 141 8.00 -10.07 -14.31
N LEU A 142 8.86 -9.70 -13.35
CA LEU A 142 9.79 -10.63 -12.73
C LEU A 142 9.08 -11.80 -12.03
N ILE A 143 8.00 -11.54 -11.29
CA ILE A 143 7.20 -12.60 -10.66
C ILE A 143 6.58 -13.54 -11.71
N LYS A 144 6.09 -12.99 -12.82
CA LYS A 144 5.54 -13.78 -13.94
C LYS A 144 6.63 -14.68 -14.53
N GLU A 145 7.84 -14.17 -14.74
CA GLU A 145 9.00 -14.95 -15.20
C GLU A 145 9.39 -16.06 -14.23
N LEU A 146 9.44 -15.77 -12.92
CA LEU A 146 9.71 -16.75 -11.88
C LEU A 146 8.66 -17.86 -11.85
N TYR A 147 7.39 -17.55 -12.12
CA TYR A 147 6.35 -18.56 -12.29
C TYR A 147 6.57 -19.42 -13.55
N LEU A 148 6.95 -18.82 -14.67
CA LEU A 148 7.25 -19.56 -15.92
C LEU A 148 8.42 -20.53 -15.71
N LYS A 149 9.43 -20.14 -14.91
CA LYS A 149 10.59 -20.93 -14.52
C LYS A 149 10.34 -21.92 -13.36
N ASP A 150 9.09 -22.17 -13.00
CA ASP A 150 8.69 -23.10 -11.92
C ASP A 150 9.30 -22.75 -10.54
N ARG A 151 9.75 -21.50 -10.32
CA ARG A 151 10.30 -21.04 -9.02
C ARG A 151 9.22 -20.66 -8.01
N ILE A 152 8.07 -20.21 -8.49
CA ILE A 152 6.94 -19.78 -7.67
C ILE A 152 5.68 -20.51 -8.15
N SER A 153 4.81 -20.88 -7.20
CA SER A 153 3.51 -21.48 -7.54
C SER A 153 2.55 -20.46 -8.12
N LEU A 154 1.59 -20.95 -8.88
CA LEU A 154 0.63 -20.11 -9.56
C LEU A 154 -0.24 -19.27 -8.61
N GLU A 155 -0.73 -19.92 -7.57
CA GLU A 155 -1.52 -19.31 -6.51
C GLU A 155 -0.77 -18.14 -5.86
N LYS A 156 0.52 -18.32 -5.56
CA LYS A 156 1.37 -17.29 -4.94
C LYS A 156 1.56 -16.10 -5.86
N ALA A 157 1.80 -16.34 -7.15
CA ALA A 157 1.94 -15.27 -8.13
C ALA A 157 0.67 -14.41 -8.23
N TYR A 158 -0.50 -15.03 -8.28
CA TYR A 158 -1.76 -14.31 -8.44
C TYR A 158 -2.25 -13.62 -7.17
N ASN A 159 -2.19 -14.31 -6.03
CA ASN A 159 -2.57 -13.72 -4.76
C ASN A 159 -1.65 -12.53 -4.41
N GLY A 160 -0.36 -12.64 -4.73
CA GLY A 160 0.60 -11.59 -4.46
C GLY A 160 0.49 -10.38 -5.40
N LEU A 161 0.19 -10.60 -6.69
CA LEU A 161 0.02 -9.52 -7.68
C LEU A 161 -1.41 -8.97 -7.77
N ASN A 162 -2.38 -9.62 -7.13
CA ASN A 162 -3.80 -9.33 -7.25
C ASN A 162 -4.28 -9.27 -8.72
N LEU A 163 -3.88 -10.27 -9.53
CA LEU A 163 -4.20 -10.28 -10.96
C LEU A 163 -5.69 -10.59 -11.24
N PRO A 164 -6.29 -9.97 -12.26
CA PRO A 164 -7.63 -10.33 -12.72
C PRO A 164 -7.63 -11.72 -13.36
N TYR A 165 -8.80 -12.37 -13.35
CA TYR A 165 -8.99 -13.73 -13.87
C TYR A 165 -8.51 -13.90 -15.33
N GLU A 166 -8.66 -12.89 -16.17
CA GLU A 166 -8.22 -12.95 -17.57
C GLU A 166 -6.69 -13.05 -17.71
N GLU A 167 -5.94 -12.29 -16.91
CA GLU A 167 -4.49 -12.37 -16.87
C GLU A 167 -4.02 -13.74 -16.35
N ILE A 168 -4.76 -14.31 -15.40
CA ILE A 168 -4.51 -15.66 -14.90
C ILE A 168 -4.57 -16.69 -16.03
N GLN A 169 -5.57 -16.59 -16.91
CA GLN A 169 -5.72 -17.53 -18.03
C GLN A 169 -4.63 -17.34 -19.08
N LYS A 170 -4.25 -16.08 -19.38
CA LYS A 170 -3.15 -15.77 -20.31
C LYS A 170 -1.82 -16.38 -19.83
N LEU A 171 -1.50 -16.21 -18.55
CA LEU A 171 -0.23 -16.71 -17.99
C LEU A 171 -0.18 -18.24 -17.92
N LYS A 172 -1.32 -18.91 -17.66
CA LYS A 172 -1.42 -20.38 -17.77
C LYS A 172 -1.12 -20.87 -19.18
N LYS A 173 -1.73 -20.26 -20.19
CA LYS A 173 -1.50 -20.61 -21.61
C LYS A 173 -0.04 -20.41 -22.00
N LEU A 174 0.54 -19.27 -21.62
CA LEU A 174 1.93 -18.95 -21.90
C LEU A 174 2.89 -20.01 -21.33
N LYS A 175 2.64 -20.49 -20.10
CA LYS A 175 3.47 -21.53 -19.50
C LYS A 175 3.43 -22.85 -20.27
N VAL A 176 2.26 -23.23 -20.79
CA VAL A 176 2.12 -24.45 -21.61
C VAL A 176 2.91 -24.31 -22.92
N GLU A 177 2.85 -23.14 -23.55
CA GLU A 177 3.59 -22.85 -24.77
C GLU A 177 5.11 -22.87 -24.56
N VAL A 178 5.61 -22.22 -23.51
CA VAL A 178 7.04 -22.24 -23.15
C VAL A 178 7.52 -23.66 -22.89
N LYS A 179 6.74 -24.48 -22.16
CA LYS A 179 7.10 -25.90 -21.95
C LYS A 179 7.14 -26.68 -23.27
N ARG A 180 6.23 -26.42 -24.20
CA ARG A 180 6.22 -27.06 -25.52
C ARG A 180 7.44 -26.69 -26.36
N GLN A 181 7.91 -25.44 -26.28
CA GLN A 181 9.10 -24.99 -27.01
C GLN A 181 10.40 -25.56 -26.44
N ILE A 182 10.48 -25.81 -25.13
CA ILE A 182 11.67 -26.42 -24.50
C ILE A 182 11.76 -27.93 -24.76
N SER A 183 10.63 -28.59 -25.00
CA SER A 183 10.56 -30.03 -25.26
C SER A 183 10.77 -30.44 -26.74
N ASN A 184 10.89 -29.46 -27.65
CA ASN A 184 11.17 -29.66 -29.08
C ASN A 184 12.60 -29.26 -29.40
#